data_AF-A0A8G2BYW4-F1
#
_entry.id   AF-A0A8G2BYW4-F1
#
_cell.length_a   1.000
_cell.length_b   1.000
_cell.length_c   1.000
_cell.angle_alpha   90.00
_cell.angle_beta   90.00
_cell.angle_gamma   90.00
#
_symmetry.space_group_name_H-M   'P 1'
#
loop_
_entity.id
_entity.type
_entity.pdbx_description
1 polymer ?
#
loop_
_entity_poly.entity_id
_entity_poly.type
_entity_poly.pdbx_seq_one_letter_code
_entity_poly.pdbx_strand_id
1 'polypeptide(L)'
;MDTSDAPVSNTKYKGNLLIDYFTLQTPFSFENGISTLRSSYIALSASVIANEPDDAGNYYDAACLYSRMGEFEKSIKFLQTALEKGYRRFAHIEMDDDLNGIRELPEFEALILQYKKIFESEIEETDAAYLHY
;
A
#
# COMPACT_ATOMS: atom_id res chain seq x y z
N MET A 1 -59.20 -37.60 -22.66
CA MET A 1 -59.12 -39.03 -23.04
C MET A 1 -57.84 -39.14 -23.85
N ASP A 2 -56.68 -39.09 -23.20
CA ASP A 2 -55.97 -40.16 -22.48
C ASP A 2 -55.61 -41.38 -23.37
N THR A 3 -54.31 -41.56 -23.54
CA THR A 3 -53.51 -42.81 -23.43
C THR A 3 -52.08 -42.42 -23.85
N SER A 4 -51.19 -42.11 -22.92
CA SER A 4 -50.36 -43.06 -22.16
C SER A 4 -49.32 -43.75 -23.05
N ASP A 5 -48.11 -43.20 -23.07
CA ASP A 5 -46.88 -43.99 -23.18
C ASP A 5 -45.74 -43.24 -22.46
N ALA A 6 -45.42 -43.73 -21.28
CA ALA A 6 -44.08 -43.69 -20.68
C ALA A 6 -43.73 -45.17 -20.37
N PRO A 7 -42.48 -45.57 -20.04
CA PRO A 7 -41.27 -44.78 -19.77
C PRO A 7 -39.96 -45.41 -20.30
N VAL A 8 -38.84 -44.66 -20.35
CA VAL A 8 -37.50 -45.19 -19.97
C VAL A 8 -36.67 -44.02 -19.40
N SER A 9 -36.63 -43.90 -18.06
CA SER A 9 -35.43 -43.99 -17.21
C SER A 9 -34.18 -43.27 -17.75
N ASN A 10 -33.61 -42.31 -17.03
CA ASN A 10 -32.80 -42.66 -15.88
C ASN A 10 -32.78 -41.58 -14.79
N THR A 11 -32.90 -42.07 -13.55
CA THR A 11 -32.59 -41.46 -12.25
C THR A 11 -31.30 -40.63 -12.28
N LYS A 12 -31.10 -39.51 -11.58
CA LYS A 12 -31.18 -39.19 -10.15
C LYS A 12 -30.74 -37.70 -10.13
N TYR A 13 -31.40 -36.74 -9.50
CA TYR A 13 -31.13 -36.30 -8.13
C TYR A 13 -32.22 -35.29 -7.74
N LYS A 14 -33.00 -35.64 -6.71
CA LYS A 14 -33.77 -34.68 -5.92
C LYS A 14 -32.83 -34.11 -4.86
N GLY A 15 -32.87 -32.79 -4.63
CA GLY A 15 -32.29 -32.20 -3.43
C GLY A 15 -31.80 -30.77 -3.63
N ASN A 16 -32.62 -29.80 -3.24
CA ASN A 16 -32.22 -28.42 -2.94
C ASN A 16 -30.95 -28.39 -2.09
N LEU A 17 -29.95 -27.58 -2.46
CA LEU A 17 -29.02 -26.88 -1.54
C LEU A 17 -27.85 -26.16 -2.24
N LEU A 18 -28.00 -25.43 -3.35
CA LEU A 18 -26.86 -24.69 -3.93
C LEU A 18 -27.23 -23.36 -4.60
N ILE A 19 -28.06 -22.55 -3.93
CA ILE A 19 -28.30 -21.13 -4.24
C ILE A 19 -28.57 -20.52 -2.84
N ASP A 20 -27.75 -19.73 -2.15
CA ASP A 20 -26.61 -18.86 -2.48
C ASP A 20 -25.48 -19.05 -1.45
N TYR A 21 -24.29 -19.46 -1.88
CA TYR A 21 -23.08 -19.42 -1.03
C TYR A 21 -22.36 -18.06 -1.09
N PHE A 22 -22.95 -17.07 -1.77
CA PHE A 22 -22.38 -15.73 -1.98
C PHE A 22 -22.84 -14.70 -0.94
N THR A 23 -23.71 -15.08 -0.01
CA THR A 23 -24.32 -14.17 0.99
C THR A 23 -24.28 -14.72 2.42
N LEU A 24 -23.32 -15.59 2.74
CA LEU A 24 -23.06 -16.03 4.10
C LEU A 24 -21.78 -15.38 4.64
N GLN A 25 -21.99 -14.24 5.29
CA GLN A 25 -21.29 -13.82 6.50
C GLN A 25 -19.76 -13.95 6.48
N THR A 26 -19.05 -12.90 6.06
CA THR A 26 -17.77 -12.63 6.72
C THR A 26 -18.07 -12.48 8.22
N PRO A 27 -17.46 -13.26 9.14
CA PRO A 27 -17.77 -13.11 10.54
C PRO A 27 -17.34 -11.70 10.97
N PHE A 28 -18.26 -10.95 11.55
CA PHE A 28 -18.07 -9.62 12.15
C PHE A 28 -16.79 -9.52 13.01
N SER A 29 -16.32 -10.63 13.59
CA SER A 29 -15.07 -10.72 14.37
C SER A 29 -13.77 -10.60 13.54
N PHE A 30 -13.78 -10.99 12.25
CA PHE A 30 -12.58 -10.94 11.40
C PHE A 30 -12.24 -9.52 10.96
N GLU A 31 -13.24 -8.74 10.54
CA GLU A 31 -13.07 -7.30 10.24
C GLU A 31 -12.63 -6.51 11.48
N ASN A 32 -13.20 -6.80 12.65
CA ASN A 32 -12.80 -6.17 13.91
C ASN A 32 -11.33 -6.47 14.27
N GLY A 33 -10.87 -7.70 14.03
CA GLY A 33 -9.47 -8.09 14.26
C GLY A 33 -8.49 -7.36 13.34
N ILE A 34 -8.76 -7.31 12.03
CA ILE A 34 -7.91 -6.63 11.04
C ILE A 34 -7.91 -5.10 11.28
N SER A 35 -9.06 -4.52 11.59
CA SER A 35 -9.20 -3.09 11.90
C SER A 35 -8.38 -2.69 13.13
N THR A 36 -8.36 -3.54 14.15
CA THR A 36 -7.56 -3.32 15.37
C THR A 36 -6.07 -3.34 15.05
N LEU A 37 -5.60 -4.34 14.28
CA LEU A 37 -4.19 -4.43 13.88
C LEU A 37 -3.75 -3.23 13.04
N ARG A 38 -4.57 -2.80 12.08
CA ARG A 38 -4.35 -1.58 11.27
C ARG A 38 -4.15 -0.36 12.16
N SER A 39 -5.05 -0.18 13.13
CA SER A 39 -5.02 0.96 14.06
C SER A 39 -3.79 0.94 14.96
N SER A 40 -3.43 -0.23 15.51
CA SER A 40 -2.23 -0.38 16.35
C SER A 40 -0.95 -0.09 15.58
N TYR A 41 -0.85 -0.53 14.32
CA TYR A 41 0.36 -0.32 13.53
C TYR A 41 0.52 1.14 13.09
N ILE A 42 -0.57 1.85 12.75
CA ILE A 42 -0.53 3.32 12.55
C ILE A 42 -0.07 4.01 13.84
N ALA A 43 -0.63 3.64 15.00
CA ALA A 43 -0.27 4.25 16.27
C ALA A 43 1.21 4.04 16.63
N LEU A 44 1.75 2.85 16.34
CA LEU A 44 3.17 2.55 16.50
C LEU A 44 4.02 3.44 15.58
N SER A 45 3.70 3.50 14.29
CA SER A 45 4.41 4.36 13.33
C SER A 45 4.40 5.83 13.76
N ALA A 46 3.25 6.35 14.19
CA ALA A 46 3.14 7.70 14.72
C ALA A 46 3.98 7.94 15.98
N SER A 47 4.05 6.95 16.88
CA SER A 47 4.89 7.03 18.08
C SER A 47 6.38 7.03 17.74
N VAL A 48 6.82 6.24 16.75
CA VAL A 48 8.22 6.20 16.30
C VAL A 48 8.62 7.56 15.72
N ILE A 49 7.79 8.11 14.83
CA ILE A 49 7.99 9.46 14.28
C ILE A 49 8.02 10.53 15.37
N ALA A 50 7.16 10.42 16.40
CA ALA A 50 7.12 11.40 17.49
C ALA A 50 8.39 11.35 18.37
N ASN A 51 9.00 10.18 18.52
CA ASN A 51 10.23 10.01 19.30
C ASN A 51 11.48 10.46 18.52
N GLU A 52 11.49 10.23 17.21
CA GLU A 52 12.62 10.54 16.32
C GLU A 52 12.13 11.32 15.08
N PRO A 53 11.69 12.58 15.25
CA PRO A 53 11.03 13.35 14.20
C PRO A 53 11.96 13.81 13.09
N ASP A 54 13.27 13.71 13.28
CA ASP A 54 14.26 14.10 12.26
C ASP A 54 14.84 12.91 11.49
N ASP A 55 14.46 11.68 11.88
CA ASP A 55 14.85 10.50 11.11
C ASP A 55 13.98 10.37 9.85
N ALA A 56 14.60 10.67 8.71
CA ALA A 56 13.96 10.57 7.40
C ALA A 56 13.48 9.15 7.08
N GLY A 57 14.13 8.11 7.62
CA GLY A 57 13.75 6.71 7.45
C GLY A 57 12.38 6.39 8.07
N ASN A 58 12.06 6.99 9.22
CA ASN A 58 10.76 6.77 9.87
C ASN A 58 9.58 7.26 9.01
N TYR A 59 9.77 8.33 8.25
CA TYR A 59 8.77 8.83 7.29
C TYR A 59 8.69 7.96 6.03
N TYR A 60 9.82 7.40 5.58
CA TYR A 60 9.84 6.44 4.48
C TYR A 60 9.06 5.16 4.85
N ASP A 61 9.31 4.60 6.03
CA ASP A 61 8.60 3.42 6.53
C ASP A 61 7.09 3.68 6.68
N ALA A 62 6.71 4.90 7.09
CA ALA A 62 5.32 5.33 7.11
C ALA A 62 4.72 5.38 5.69
N ALA A 63 5.46 5.85 4.68
CA ALA A 63 4.99 5.82 3.29
C ALA A 63 4.73 4.38 2.82
N CYS A 64 5.68 3.46 3.06
CA CYS A 64 5.51 2.03 2.75
C CYS A 64 4.25 1.45 3.40
N LEU A 65 4.04 1.74 4.70
CA LEU A 65 2.84 1.33 5.41
C LEU A 65 1.55 1.85 4.73
N TYR A 66 1.44 3.16 4.52
CA TYR A 66 0.21 3.74 3.97
C TYR A 66 -0.06 3.29 2.54
N SER A 67 1.00 3.05 1.74
CA SER A 67 0.88 2.46 0.40
C SER A 67 0.24 1.07 0.46
N ARG A 68 0.75 0.17 1.32
CA ARG A 68 0.18 -1.18 1.51
C ARG A 68 -1.26 -1.17 2.02
N MET A 69 -1.64 -0.11 2.72
CA MET A 69 -2.99 0.08 3.28
C MET A 69 -4.01 0.63 2.28
N GLY A 70 -3.58 0.96 1.05
CA GLY A 70 -4.40 1.57 0.01
C GLY A 70 -4.64 3.07 0.21
N GLU A 71 -3.89 3.72 1.09
CA GLU A 71 -4.06 5.13 1.48
C GLU A 71 -3.01 5.98 0.74
N PHE A 72 -3.14 6.03 -0.59
CA PHE A 72 -2.09 6.51 -1.48
C PHE A 72 -1.74 7.99 -1.28
N GLU A 73 -2.71 8.86 -1.05
CA GLU A 73 -2.44 10.28 -0.80
C GLU A 73 -1.64 10.51 0.48
N LYS A 74 -1.87 9.69 1.52
CA LYS A 74 -1.08 9.75 2.75
C LYS A 74 0.33 9.21 2.50
N SER A 75 0.44 8.11 1.76
CA SER A 75 1.72 7.52 1.40
C SER A 75 2.63 8.54 0.68
N ILE A 76 2.10 9.21 -0.35
CA ILE A 76 2.83 10.25 -1.09
C ILE A 76 3.31 11.37 -0.17
N LYS A 77 2.44 11.85 0.75
CA LYS A 77 2.83 12.89 1.72
C LYS A 77 3.95 12.44 2.65
N PHE A 78 3.90 11.22 3.15
CA PHE A 78 4.96 10.69 4.01
C PHE A 78 6.28 10.51 3.24
N LEU A 79 6.21 10.03 1.99
CA LEU A 79 7.37 9.92 1.11
C LEU A 79 7.99 11.31 0.84
N GLN A 80 7.15 12.31 0.59
CA GLN A 80 7.60 13.69 0.43
C GLN A 80 8.35 14.16 1.69
N THR A 81 7.79 13.97 2.88
CA THR A 81 8.45 14.36 4.13
C THR A 81 9.78 13.63 4.34
N ALA A 82 9.87 12.35 3.98
CA ALA A 82 11.13 11.60 4.04
C ALA A 82 12.20 12.25 3.14
N LEU A 83 11.83 12.61 1.91
CA LEU A 83 12.71 13.30 0.97
C LEU A 83 13.08 14.71 1.48
N GLU A 84 12.14 15.48 2.02
CA GLU A 84 12.42 16.79 2.66
C GLU A 84 13.45 16.67 3.78
N LYS A 85 13.41 15.57 4.53
CA LYS A 85 14.31 15.28 5.66
C LYS A 85 15.65 14.65 5.27
N GLY A 86 15.94 14.50 3.98
CA GLY A 86 17.24 14.01 3.53
C GLY A 86 17.29 12.53 3.15
N TYR A 87 16.16 11.84 3.04
CA TYR A 87 16.16 10.49 2.48
C TYR A 87 16.56 10.56 0.99
N ARG A 88 17.63 9.87 0.59
CA ARG A 88 18.18 9.91 -0.79
C ARG A 88 18.39 8.52 -1.40
N ARG A 89 17.81 7.46 -0.81
CA ARG A 89 17.92 6.09 -1.33
C ARG A 89 16.98 5.84 -2.51
N PHE A 90 17.13 6.62 -3.60
CA PHE A 90 16.22 6.60 -4.75
C PHE A 90 16.07 5.22 -5.39
N ALA A 91 17.18 4.50 -5.59
CA ALA A 91 17.14 3.14 -6.15
C ALA A 91 16.31 2.18 -5.28
N HIS A 92 16.33 2.37 -3.96
CA HIS A 92 15.49 1.59 -3.05
C HIS A 92 14.02 1.97 -3.18
N ILE A 93 13.70 3.28 -3.16
CA ILE A 93 12.32 3.78 -3.35
C ILE A 93 11.69 3.24 -4.64
N GLU A 94 12.45 3.23 -5.75
CA GLU A 94 11.95 2.82 -7.06
C GLU A 94 11.72 1.30 -7.18
N MET A 95 12.37 0.51 -6.34
CA MET A 95 12.29 -0.96 -6.36
C MET A 95 11.49 -1.55 -5.20
N ASP A 96 11.16 -0.77 -4.17
CA ASP A 96 10.47 -1.27 -2.99
C ASP A 96 9.02 -1.66 -3.30
N ASP A 97 8.72 -2.95 -3.16
CA ASP A 97 7.41 -3.54 -3.42
C ASP A 97 6.30 -2.98 -2.54
N ASP A 98 6.63 -2.44 -1.36
CA ASP A 98 5.66 -1.80 -0.49
C ASP A 98 5.09 -0.53 -1.12
N LEU A 99 5.80 0.09 -2.07
CA LEU A 99 5.39 1.28 -2.80
C LEU A 99 4.72 0.96 -4.15
N ASN A 100 4.48 -0.31 -4.48
CA ASN A 100 3.80 -0.69 -5.73
C ASN A 100 2.45 0.00 -5.93
N GLY A 101 1.71 0.25 -4.84
CA GLY A 101 0.40 0.93 -4.90
C GLY A 101 0.44 2.39 -5.33
N ILE A 102 1.61 3.05 -5.22
CA ILE A 102 1.77 4.47 -5.59
C ILE A 102 2.72 4.70 -6.77
N ARG A 103 3.49 3.68 -7.19
CA ARG A 103 4.61 3.82 -8.12
C ARG A 103 4.21 4.37 -9.49
N GLU A 104 3.01 4.01 -9.96
CA GLU A 104 2.47 4.46 -11.25
C GLU A 104 1.69 5.78 -11.17
N LEU A 105 1.60 6.39 -9.98
CA LEU A 105 0.90 7.66 -9.81
C LEU A 105 1.73 8.81 -10.38
N PRO A 106 1.13 9.75 -11.13
CA PRO A 106 1.84 10.93 -11.64
C PRO A 106 2.52 11.75 -10.52
N GLU A 107 1.89 11.80 -9.34
CA GLU A 107 2.42 12.48 -8.16
C GLU A 107 3.70 11.83 -7.65
N PHE A 108 3.80 10.49 -7.70
CA PHE A 108 5.01 9.78 -7.32
C PHE A 108 6.15 10.08 -8.30
N GLU A 109 5.90 9.96 -9.60
CA GLU A 109 6.90 10.22 -10.63
C GLU A 109 7.43 11.65 -10.55
N ALA A 110 6.53 12.64 -10.42
CA ALA A 110 6.89 14.04 -10.28
C ALA A 110 7.73 14.28 -9.01
N LEU A 111 7.35 13.67 -7.89
CA LEU A 111 8.06 13.79 -6.61
C LEU A 111 9.48 13.22 -6.70
N ILE A 112 9.65 12.00 -7.24
CA ILE A 112 10.97 11.38 -7.38
C ILE A 112 11.85 12.18 -8.34
N LEU A 113 11.30 12.62 -9.47
CA LEU A 113 12.04 13.44 -10.43
C LEU A 113 12.51 14.77 -9.81
N GLN A 114 11.64 15.43 -9.03
CA GLN A 114 11.99 16.66 -8.32
C GLN A 114 13.17 16.44 -7.38
N TYR A 115 13.11 15.41 -6.53
CA TYR A 115 14.14 15.18 -5.51
C TYR A 115 15.44 14.61 -6.06
N LYS A 116 15.41 13.87 -7.18
CA LYS A 116 16.64 13.51 -7.91
C LYS A 116 17.39 14.75 -8.40
N LYS A 117 16.68 15.72 -8.99
CA LYS A 117 17.28 17.00 -9.41
C LYS A 117 17.84 17.82 -8.26
N ILE A 118 17.11 17.89 -7.14
CA ILE A 118 17.58 18.55 -5.93
C ILE A 118 18.89 17.89 -5.46
N PHE A 119 18.92 16.56 -5.38
CA PHE A 119 20.11 15.83 -4.96
C PHE A 119 21.31 16.04 -5.89
N GLU A 120 21.10 16.08 -7.20
CA GLU A 120 22.14 16.42 -8.16
C GLU A 120 22.74 17.81 -7.87
N SER A 121 21.89 18.82 -7.63
CA SER A 121 22.37 20.16 -7.27
C SER A 121 23.08 20.21 -5.90
N GLU A 122 22.62 19.44 -4.91
CA GLU A 122 23.26 19.33 -3.58
C GLU A 122 24.70 18.79 -3.72
N ILE A 123 24.91 17.81 -4.60
CA ILE A 123 26.24 17.24 -4.87
C ILE A 123 27.14 18.25 -5.57
N GLU A 124 26.65 18.92 -6.62
CA GLU A 124 27.43 19.91 -7.39
C GLU A 124 27.92 21.07 -6.51
N GLU A 125 27.06 21.58 -5.61
CA GLU A 125 27.43 22.61 -4.64
C GLU A 125 28.50 22.13 -3.66
N THR A 126 28.38 20.87 -3.20
CA THR A 126 29.33 20.26 -2.26
C THR A 126 30.70 20.08 -2.90
N ASP A 127 30.75 19.60 -4.15
CA ASP A 127 31.99 19.42 -4.91
C ASP A 127 32.67 20.78 -5.20
N ALA A 128 31.90 21.81 -5.57
CA ALA A 128 32.41 23.15 -5.79
C ALA A 128 32.99 23.76 -4.49
N ALA A 129 32.34 23.54 -3.35
CA ALA A 129 32.84 23.99 -2.05
C ALA A 129 34.16 23.29 -1.66
N TYR A 130 34.33 22.02 -2.02
CA TYR A 130 35.55 21.26 -1.71
C TYR A 130 36.75 21.66 -2.60
N LEU A 131 36.50 22.09 -3.84
CA LEU A 131 37.53 22.56 -4.76
C LEU A 131 38.02 24.00 -4.49
N HIS A 132 37.35 24.74 -3.61
CA HIS A 132 37.69 26.13 -3.25
C HIS A 132 38.53 26.27 -1.95
N TYR A 133 38.86 25.16 -1.29
CA TYR A 133 39.82 25.09 -0.17
C TYR A 133 41.17 24.55 -0.63
#